data_AF-A0A3M1KFL6-F1
#
_entry.id   AF-A0A3M1KFL6-F1
#
_cell.length_a   1.000
_cell.length_b   1.000
_cell.length_c   1.000
_cell.angle_alpha   90.00
_cell.angle_beta   90.00
_cell.angle_gamma   90.00
#
_symmetry.space_group_name_H-M   'P 1'
#
loop_
_entity.id
_entity.type
_entity.pdbx_description
1 polymer ?
#
loop_
_entity_poly.entity_id
_entity_poly.type
_entity_poly.pdbx_seq_one_letter_code
_entity_poly.pdbx_strand_id
1 'polypeptide(L)'
;MTFVARSLFTLLAVLIAVPAFAAEHGASGDSGMIALAAGLAIGIAALGGALAQGRAAAAALEGLARNPEAKVMGPMILGLALIESLVIYALIIAFSLAGKVG
;
A
#
# COMPACT_ATOMS: atom_id res chain seq x y z
N MET A 1 18.61 -14.49 -6.70
CA MET A 1 17.79 -14.58 -7.93
C MET A 1 16.42 -15.22 -7.69
N THR A 2 16.28 -16.17 -6.76
CA THR A 2 14.99 -16.81 -6.41
C THR A 2 14.01 -15.87 -5.69
N PHE A 3 14.47 -14.97 -4.81
CA PHE A 3 13.61 -14.01 -4.10
C PHE A 3 12.95 -12.97 -5.02
N VAL A 4 13.70 -12.49 -6.01
CA VAL A 4 13.20 -11.53 -7.00
C VAL A 4 12.22 -12.21 -7.95
N ALA A 5 12.55 -13.41 -8.43
CA ALA A 5 11.66 -14.21 -9.28
C ALA A 5 10.35 -14.58 -8.56
N ARG A 6 10.41 -14.91 -7.26
CA ARG A 6 9.22 -15.19 -6.44
C ARG A 6 8.39 -13.93 -6.21
N SER A 7 9.00 -12.79 -5.84
CA SER A 7 8.26 -11.54 -5.69
C SER A 7 7.58 -11.08 -6.98
N LEU A 8 8.27 -11.20 -8.11
CA LEU A 8 7.72 -10.85 -9.42
C LEU A 8 6.58 -11.79 -9.84
N PHE A 9 6.72 -13.09 -9.55
CA PHE A 9 5.66 -14.07 -9.79
C PHE A 9 4.43 -13.82 -8.91
N THR A 10 4.62 -13.49 -7.63
CA THR A 10 3.51 -13.11 -6.73
C THR A 10 2.83 -11.83 -7.23
N LEU A 11 3.59 -10.82 -7.66
CA LEU A 11 3.04 -9.57 -8.20
C LEU A 11 2.21 -9.83 -9.47
N LEU A 12 2.71 -10.70 -10.36
CA LEU A 12 2.02 -11.08 -11.60
C LEU A 12 0.75 -11.89 -11.34
N ALA A 13 0.79 -12.83 -10.39
CA ALA A 13 -0.38 -13.62 -10.00
C ALA A 13 -1.50 -12.74 -9.42
N VAL A 14 -1.13 -11.73 -8.62
CA VAL A 14 -2.08 -10.74 -8.09
C VAL A 14 -2.74 -9.96 -9.24
N LEU A 15 -1.96 -9.48 -10.22
CA LEU A 15 -2.47 -8.72 -11.36
C LEU A 15 -3.45 -9.52 -12.25
N ILE A 16 -3.25 -10.84 -12.39
CA ILE A 16 -4.13 -11.72 -13.18
C ILE A 16 -5.43 -12.07 -12.42
N ALA A 17 -5.42 -12.01 -11.08
CA ALA A 17 -6.59 -12.31 -10.27
C ALA A 17 -7.59 -11.14 -10.18
N VAL A 18 -7.13 -9.88 -10.26
CA VAL A 18 -7.97 -8.67 -10.14
C VAL A 18 -9.19 -8.66 -11.10
N PRO A 19 -9.07 -9.03 -12.39
CA PRO A 19 -10.21 -9.01 -13.32
C PRO A 19 -11.28 -10.05 -12.99
N ALA A 20 -10.91 -11.18 -12.36
CA ALA A 20 -11.84 -12.25 -12.05
C ALA A 20 -12.82 -11.85 -10.91
N PHE A 21 -12.35 -11.08 -9.93
CA PHE A 21 -13.20 -10.55 -8.85
C PHE A 21 -14.08 -9.37 -9.28
N ALA A 22 -13.74 -8.70 -10.39
CA ALA A 22 -14.50 -7.56 -10.91
C ALA A 22 -15.75 -7.96 -11.71
N ALA A 23 -15.87 -9.22 -12.13
CA ALA A 23 -16.90 -9.67 -13.07
C ALA A 23 -18.15 -10.29 -12.43
N GLU A 24 -18.20 -10.45 -11.10
CA GLU A 24 -19.27 -11.21 -10.43
C GLU A 24 -20.56 -10.40 -10.14
N HIS A 25 -20.56 -9.07 -10.26
CA HIS A 25 -21.75 -8.26 -9.93
C HIS A 25 -22.19 -7.37 -11.11
N GLY A 26 -23.41 -7.62 -11.61
CA GLY A 26 -24.05 -6.82 -12.65
C GLY A 26 -24.04 -5.34 -12.30
N ALA A 27 -23.46 -4.53 -13.18
CA ALA A 27 -23.18 -3.12 -12.95
C ALA A 27 -24.48 -2.28 -12.93
N SER A 28 -24.93 -1.91 -11.75
CA SER A 28 -25.51 -0.57 -11.54
C SER A 28 -24.36 0.42 -11.73
N GLY A 29 -24.45 1.33 -12.71
CA GLY A 29 -23.34 2.19 -13.15
C GLY A 29 -22.64 2.99 -12.04
N ASP A 30 -23.35 3.31 -10.96
CA ASP A 30 -22.81 4.07 -9.82
C ASP A 30 -22.03 3.17 -8.84
N SER A 31 -22.53 1.97 -8.52
CA SER A 31 -21.91 1.04 -7.57
C SER A 31 -20.54 0.55 -8.06
N GLY A 32 -20.42 0.25 -9.36
CA GLY A 32 -19.15 -0.16 -9.97
C GLY A 32 -18.08 0.94 -9.91
N MET A 33 -18.49 2.20 -10.12
CA MET A 33 -17.55 3.33 -10.08
C MET A 33 -17.09 3.64 -8.65
N ILE A 34 -17.98 3.51 -7.66
CA ILE A 34 -17.64 3.68 -6.24
C ILE A 34 -16.67 2.58 -5.79
N ALA A 35 -16.89 1.33 -6.19
CA ALA A 35 -15.99 0.21 -5.87
C ALA A 35 -14.59 0.41 -6.49
N LEU A 36 -14.54 0.86 -7.75
CA LEU A 36 -13.28 1.19 -8.42
C LEU A 36 -12.54 2.34 -7.72
N ALA A 37 -13.27 3.40 -7.34
CA ALA A 37 -12.71 4.55 -6.63
C ALA A 37 -12.15 4.14 -5.26
N ALA A 38 -12.85 3.27 -4.51
CA ALA A 38 -12.38 2.74 -3.24
C ALA A 38 -11.08 1.94 -3.38
N GLY A 39 -11.02 1.04 -4.38
CA GLY A 39 -9.83 0.24 -4.68
C GLY A 39 -8.63 1.09 -5.12
N LEU A 40 -8.85 2.11 -5.96
CA LEU A 40 -7.80 3.02 -6.41
C LEU A 40 -7.27 3.89 -5.26
N ALA A 41 -8.14 4.40 -4.39
CA ALA A 41 -7.73 5.23 -3.25
C ALA A 41 -6.74 4.49 -2.34
N ILE A 42 -7.06 3.26 -1.93
CA ILE A 42 -6.16 2.47 -1.08
C ILE A 42 -4.95 1.93 -1.85
N GLY A 43 -5.11 1.54 -3.11
CA GLY A 43 -4.01 1.02 -3.94
C GLY A 43 -2.91 2.03 -4.17
N ILE A 44 -3.27 3.28 -4.48
CA ILE A 44 -2.30 4.38 -4.67
C ILE A 44 -1.62 4.73 -3.34
N ALA A 45 -2.38 4.79 -2.25
CA ALA A 45 -1.83 5.09 -0.93
C ALA A 45 -0.85 4.01 -0.46
N ALA A 46 -1.20 2.73 -0.62
CA ALA A 46 -0.33 1.61 -0.28
C ALA A 46 0.96 1.61 -1.11
N LEU A 47 0.88 1.93 -2.40
CA LEU A 47 2.06 2.04 -3.26
C LEU A 47 2.99 3.18 -2.78
N GLY A 48 2.44 4.36 -2.50
CA GLY A 48 3.20 5.49 -1.97
C GLY A 48 3.82 5.19 -0.60
N GLY A 49 3.03 4.57 0.29
CA GLY A 49 3.46 4.14 1.62
C GLY A 49 4.64 3.16 1.56
N ALA A 50 4.52 2.09 0.78
CA ALA A 50 5.56 1.08 0.65
C ALA A 50 6.88 1.66 0.11
N LEU A 51 6.82 2.56 -0.89
CA LEU A 51 8.00 3.23 -1.43
C LEU A 51 8.65 4.16 -0.40
N ALA A 52 7.86 4.94 0.33
CA ALA A 52 8.36 5.85 1.35
C ALA A 52 8.98 5.09 2.54
N GLN A 53 8.30 4.06 3.03
CA GLN A 53 8.76 3.21 4.14
C GLN A 53 10.04 2.45 3.77
N GLY A 54 10.12 1.89 2.56
CA GLY A 54 11.32 1.21 2.08
C GLY A 54 12.53 2.15 2.03
N ARG A 55 12.34 3.39 1.57
CA ARG A 55 13.40 4.41 1.58
C ARG A 55 13.80 4.85 2.99
N ALA A 56 12.83 5.05 3.88
CA ALA A 56 13.09 5.41 5.27
C ALA A 56 13.89 4.31 6.01
N ALA A 57 13.53 3.05 5.81
CA ALA A 57 14.26 1.90 6.36
C ALA A 57 15.67 1.79 5.79
N ALA A 58 15.85 1.93 4.47
CA ALA A 58 17.17 1.91 3.84
C ALA A 58 18.08 3.02 4.39
N ALA A 59 17.57 4.25 4.50
CA ALA A 59 18.32 5.38 5.04
C ALA A 59 18.71 5.17 6.52
N ALA A 60 17.82 4.59 7.32
CA ALA A 60 18.11 4.26 8.72
C ALA A 60 19.22 3.21 8.84
N LEU A 61 19.17 2.16 8.02
CA LEU A 61 20.21 1.12 7.98
C LEU A 61 21.56 1.67 7.51
N GLU A 62 21.56 2.53 6.49
CA GLU A 62 22.78 3.17 6.00
C GLU A 62 23.40 4.11 7.05
N GLY A 63 22.56 4.83 7.80
CA GLY A 63 22.98 5.64 8.94
C GLY A 63 23.62 4.80 10.05
N LEU A 64 23.01 3.65 10.38
CA LEU A 64 23.54 2.72 11.38
C LEU A 64 24.83 2.04 10.92
N ALA A 65 24.96 1.73 9.62
CA ALA A 65 26.18 1.17 9.06
C ALA A 65 27.38 2.14 9.14
N ARG A 66 27.12 3.45 9.01
CA ARG A 66 28.16 4.48 9.16
C ARG A 66 28.49 4.80 10.62
N ASN A 67 27.49 4.76 11.50
CA ASN A 67 27.67 4.96 12.93
C ASN A 67 26.77 3.99 13.72
N PRO A 68 27.32 2.86 14.21
CA PRO A 68 26.55 1.86 14.95
C PRO A 68 25.95 2.37 16.27
N GLU A 69 26.48 3.46 16.84
CA GLU A 69 25.94 4.07 18.07
C GLU A 69 24.85 5.12 17.80
N ALA A 70 24.55 5.41 16.53
CA ALA A 70 23.53 6.38 16.17
C ALA A 70 22.12 5.90 16.57
N LYS A 71 21.38 6.75 17.28
CA LYS A 71 20.00 6.49 17.70
C LYS A 71 18.99 6.81 16.59
N VAL A 72 18.96 5.97 15.55
CA VAL A 72 18.11 6.20 14.36
C VAL A 72 16.66 5.70 14.52
N MET A 73 16.39 4.79 15.47
CA MET A 73 15.07 4.16 15.63
C MET A 73 13.95 5.15 15.99
N GLY A 74 14.21 6.13 16.85
CA GLY A 74 13.20 7.12 17.25
C GLY A 74 12.70 7.95 16.05
N PRO A 75 13.60 8.66 15.34
CA PRO A 75 13.24 9.39 14.13
C PRO A 75 12.65 8.49 13.03
N MET A 76 13.16 7.27 12.87
CA MET A 76 12.64 6.31 11.90
C MET A 76 11.18 5.93 12.20
N ILE A 77 10.87 5.53 13.43
CA ILE A 77 9.50 5.15 13.84
C ILE A 77 8.54 6.33 13.68
N LEU A 78 8.97 7.55 14.06
CA LEU A 78 8.16 8.75 13.86
C LEU A 78 7.85 8.98 12.37
N GLY A 79 8.87 8.88 11.51
CA GLY A 79 8.68 9.01 10.06
C GLY A 79 7.76 7.95 9.48
N LEU A 80 7.94 6.69 9.88
CA LEU A 80 7.08 5.58 9.46
C LEU A 80 5.64 5.76 9.93
N ALA A 81 5.42 6.21 11.16
CA ALA A 81 4.08 6.47 11.70
C ALA A 81 3.35 7.59 10.93
N LEU A 82 4.06 8.64 10.53
CA LEU A 82 3.48 9.71 9.72
C LEU A 82 3.11 9.21 8.32
N ILE A 83 3.96 8.41 7.68
CA ILE A 83 3.64 7.78 6.39
C ILE A 83 2.40 6.90 6.53
N GLU A 84 2.36 6.08 7.58
CA GLU A 84 1.28 5.14 7.79
C GLU A 84 -0.05 5.84 8.13
N SER A 85 -0.01 7.00 8.78
CA SER A 85 -1.21 7.80 9.02
C SER A 85 -1.94 8.19 7.73
N LEU A 86 -1.19 8.46 6.65
CA LEU A 86 -1.76 8.79 5.34
C LEU A 86 -2.38 7.55 4.66
N VAL A 87 -1.76 6.39 4.81
CA VAL A 87 -2.29 5.11 4.33
C VAL A 87 -3.58 4.75 5.06
N ILE A 88 -3.62 4.95 6.39
CA ILE A 88 -4.83 4.75 7.19
C ILE A 88 -5.94 5.73 6.79
N TYR A 89 -5.64 6.99 6.50
CA TYR A 89 -6.66 7.92 5.99
C TYR A 89 -7.25 7.45 4.65
N ALA A 90 -6.43 6.94 3.73
CA ALA A 90 -6.92 6.36 2.49
C ALA A 90 -7.78 5.09 2.73
N LEU A 91 -7.41 4.26 3.71
CA LEU A 91 -8.19 3.10 4.14
C LEU A 91 -9.58 3.50 4.67
N ILE A 92 -9.63 4.55 5.51
CA ILE A 92 -10.90 5.08 6.03
C ILE A 92 -11.80 5.56 4.89
N ILE A 93 -11.23 6.29 3.92
CA ILE A 93 -11.99 6.76 2.75
C ILE A 93 -12.48 5.57 1.92
N ALA A 94 -11.63 4.57 1.67
CA ALA A 94 -12.01 3.37 0.93
C ALA A 94 -13.15 2.61 1.60
N PHE A 95 -13.12 2.43 2.93
CA PHE A 95 -14.23 1.82 3.66
C PHE A 95 -15.49 2.67 3.65
N SER A 96 -15.37 4.00 3.74
CA SER A 96 -16.51 4.92 3.65
C SER A 96 -17.19 4.86 2.28
N LEU A 97 -16.41 4.68 1.20
CA LEU A 97 -16.93 4.48 -0.15
C LEU A 97 -17.55 3.09 -0.32
N ALA A 98 -16.86 2.03 0.14
CA ALA A 98 -17.36 0.67 0.06
C ALA A 98 -18.69 0.48 0.81
N GLY A 99 -18.88 1.15 1.95
CA GLY A 99 -20.14 1.14 2.70
C GLY A 99 -21.33 1.76 1.97
N LYS A 100 -21.12 2.47 0.85
CA LYS A 100 -22.18 3.04 -0.01
C LYS A 100 -22.56 2.13 -1.19
N VAL A 101 -21.86 1.01 -1.37
CA VAL A 101 -22.05 0.08 -2.50
C VAL A 101 -23.09 -1.01 -2.19
N GLY A 102 -23.52 -1.13 -0.93
CA GLY A 102 -24.57 -2.06 -0.49
C GLY A 102 -25.97 -1.48 -0.50
#